data_AF-A0A6M6BG85-F1
#
_entry.id   AF-A0A6M6BG85-F1
#
_cell.length_a   1.000
_cell.length_b   1.000
_cell.length_c   1.000
_cell.angle_alpha   90.00
_cell.angle_beta   90.00
_cell.angle_gamma   90.00
#
_symmetry.space_group_name_H-M   'P 1'
#
loop_
_entity.id
_entity.type
_entity.pdbx_description
1 polymer ?
#
loop_
_entity_poly.entity_id
_entity_poly.type
_entity_poly.pdbx_seq_one_letter_code
_entity_poly.pdbx_strand_id
1 'polypeptide(L)'
;MPVLDFDPTQLTRDHVLRALRQLDREGQRMPLSTVYDLVYKGRRYAPRTVARLAWRLACQEPEANWPLAAGAPTNRVLEQLDFTIATKRPTLENSALDGDVAAQEAMQELYPPKATKPAPAEKGPTPAPEATAQEPTLAYALPAAVPYSREQALQELFITEDKLEATLAALDRRRNLVLQGPPGTGKTFLARRLAWLQLGATDAQRVELVQFHPSYSYEDFVQGFRPDAQGTFRLQEGVLLNFCRRAAQEPDQPYFLLIDELNRGNLSRIFGELLLLLEADKRGPEHAVRLPYLPAEAPRFYVPANVFFIGTMNLADRSLAPLDYALRRRFAFVEMEPEFGPALQAFLAQQGVPPTVVHRLLTRLTELNLAIADDPELGPDFRIGHSYFCQPPTKPAEAEQWLTLILEQEIAPLLDDYWLDQPAKALAHKKKLLRK
;
A
#
# COMPACT_ATOMS: atom_id res chain seq x y z
N MET A 1 25.96 -14.66 47.77
CA MET A 1 24.59 -14.10 47.72
C MET A 1 23.72 -15.08 46.96
N PRO A 2 22.54 -15.45 47.48
CA PRO A 2 21.73 -16.51 46.89
C PRO A 2 21.24 -16.07 45.51
N VAL A 3 21.43 -16.95 44.52
CA VAL A 3 20.84 -16.78 43.19
C VAL A 3 19.32 -16.87 43.40
N LEU A 4 18.60 -15.78 43.19
CA LEU A 4 17.15 -15.81 43.12
C LEU A 4 16.79 -16.73 41.94
N ASP A 5 16.27 -17.91 42.23
CA ASP A 5 15.68 -18.77 41.20
C ASP A 5 14.57 -17.97 40.52
N PHE A 6 14.75 -17.70 39.23
CA PHE A 6 13.74 -17.05 38.42
C PHE A 6 12.54 -17.99 38.30
N ASP A 7 11.41 -17.61 38.90
CA ASP A 7 10.14 -18.29 38.70
C ASP A 7 9.41 -17.65 37.50
N PRO A 8 9.22 -18.38 36.38
CA PRO A 8 8.54 -17.86 35.20
C PRO A 8 7.10 -17.38 35.46
N THR A 9 6.46 -17.87 36.52
CA THR A 9 5.07 -17.51 36.87
C THR A 9 4.92 -16.07 37.40
N GLN A 10 6.03 -15.43 37.78
CA GLN A 10 6.04 -14.05 38.27
C GLN A 10 5.89 -13.01 37.14
N LEU A 11 6.17 -13.39 35.90
CA LEU A 11 6.02 -12.53 34.73
C LEU A 11 4.71 -12.85 34.01
N THR A 12 3.82 -11.86 33.89
CA THR A 12 2.56 -12.01 33.17
C THR A 12 2.59 -11.29 31.84
N ARG A 13 1.69 -11.68 30.94
CA ARG A 13 1.50 -11.01 29.64
C ARG A 13 1.17 -9.53 29.79
N ASP A 14 0.40 -9.13 30.81
CA ASP A 14 0.07 -7.72 31.07
C ASP A 14 1.32 -6.90 31.44
N HIS A 15 2.25 -7.46 32.21
CA HIS A 15 3.52 -6.79 32.52
C HIS A 15 4.34 -6.50 31.24
N VAL A 16 4.38 -7.45 30.31
CA VAL A 16 5.05 -7.26 29.01
C VAL A 16 4.34 -6.19 28.16
N LEU A 17 3.00 -6.20 28.12
CA LEU A 17 2.23 -5.17 27.39
C LEU A 17 2.40 -3.76 27.97
N ARG A 18 2.50 -3.63 29.29
CA ARG A 18 2.80 -2.35 29.96
C ARG A 18 4.21 -1.87 29.63
N ALA A 19 5.20 -2.77 29.64
CA ALA A 19 6.57 -2.45 29.26
C ALA A 19 6.65 -1.95 27.80
N LEU A 20 5.97 -2.61 26.86
CA LEU A 20 5.91 -2.18 25.46
C LEU A 20 5.27 -0.79 25.31
N ARG A 21 4.16 -0.51 26.01
CA ARG A 21 3.52 0.81 26.01
C ARG A 21 4.44 1.90 26.59
N GLN A 22 5.19 1.59 27.64
CA GLN A 22 6.14 2.52 28.23
C GLN A 22 7.27 2.84 27.24
N LEU A 23 7.82 1.82 26.58
CA LEU A 23 8.84 1.97 25.55
C LEU A 23 8.37 2.82 24.35
N ASP A 24 7.12 2.65 23.94
CA ASP A 24 6.52 3.45 22.86
C ASP A 24 6.33 4.93 23.25
N ARG A 25 6.07 5.23 24.54
CA ARG A 25 5.88 6.60 25.05
C ARG A 25 7.19 7.36 25.24
N GLU A 26 8.24 6.66 25.68
CA GLU A 26 9.53 7.29 26.01
C GLU A 26 10.41 7.57 24.78
N GLY A 27 10.00 7.11 23.59
CA GLY A 27 10.70 7.42 22.32
C GLY A 27 12.17 6.98 22.28
N GLN A 28 12.59 6.09 23.20
CA GLN A 28 13.99 5.71 23.36
C GLN A 28 14.50 5.04 22.07
N ARG A 29 15.55 5.63 21.48
CA ARG A 29 16.38 4.96 20.47
C ARG A 29 16.99 3.72 21.10
N MET A 30 16.43 2.56 20.77
CA MET A 30 16.85 1.30 21.38
C MET A 30 18.21 0.84 20.85
N PRO A 31 19.06 0.25 21.71
CA PRO A 31 20.15 -0.57 21.20
C PRO A 31 19.55 -1.73 20.42
N LEU A 32 19.86 -1.78 19.12
CA LEU A 32 19.41 -2.84 18.23
C LEU A 32 19.92 -4.18 18.76
N SER A 33 19.01 -5.12 19.03
CA SER A 33 19.40 -6.50 19.29
C SER A 33 20.17 -7.04 18.08
N THR A 34 21.26 -7.77 18.30
CA THR A 34 22.13 -8.27 17.23
C THR A 34 21.58 -9.52 16.54
N VAL A 35 20.69 -10.28 17.20
CA VAL A 35 20.26 -11.61 16.73
C VAL A 35 18.74 -11.80 16.70
N TYR A 36 18.01 -11.38 17.74
CA TYR A 36 16.56 -11.63 17.89
C TYR A 36 15.77 -10.33 18.13
N ASP A 37 14.61 -10.17 17.51
CA ASP A 37 13.65 -9.11 17.78
C ASP A 37 12.33 -9.67 18.31
N LEU A 38 11.75 -9.04 19.32
CA LEU A 38 10.35 -9.25 19.69
C LEU A 38 9.48 -8.42 18.74
N VAL A 39 8.52 -9.06 18.08
CA VAL A 39 7.61 -8.41 17.13
C VAL A 39 6.24 -8.25 17.78
N TYR A 40 5.79 -7.00 17.90
CA TYR A 40 4.46 -6.69 18.45
C TYR A 40 3.85 -5.50 17.71
N LYS A 41 2.59 -5.65 17.22
CA LYS A 41 1.87 -4.65 16.43
C LYS A 41 2.71 -4.02 15.29
N GLY A 42 3.47 -4.85 14.57
CA GLY A 42 4.31 -4.42 13.45
C GLY A 42 5.61 -3.69 13.84
N ARG A 43 5.86 -3.48 15.14
CA ARG A 43 7.11 -2.89 15.66
C ARG A 43 8.04 -3.98 16.18
N ARG A 44 9.34 -3.67 16.18
CA ARG A 44 10.41 -4.56 16.61
C ARG A 44 11.10 -4.02 17.85
N TYR A 45 11.25 -4.85 18.87
CA TYR A 45 11.80 -4.49 20.17
C TYR A 45 12.94 -5.45 20.53
N ALA A 46 13.93 -4.98 21.28
CA ALA A 46 14.97 -5.85 21.82
C ALA A 46 14.39 -6.73 22.95
N PRO A 47 14.36 -8.07 22.82
CA PRO A 47 13.68 -8.96 23.78
C PRO A 47 14.14 -8.76 25.24
N ARG A 48 15.45 -8.63 25.46
CA ARG A 48 16.03 -8.41 26.81
C ARG A 48 15.59 -7.09 27.44
N THR A 49 15.42 -6.05 26.63
CA THR A 49 14.98 -4.73 27.12
C THR A 49 13.53 -4.80 27.57
N VAL A 50 12.68 -5.42 26.76
CA VAL A 50 11.26 -5.65 27.08
C VAL A 50 11.13 -6.51 28.35
N ALA A 51 11.84 -7.64 28.42
CA ALA A 51 11.81 -8.53 29.57
C ALA A 51 12.28 -7.86 30.87
N ARG A 52 13.34 -7.05 30.80
CA ARG A 52 13.85 -6.29 31.95
C ARG A 52 12.85 -5.25 32.47
N LEU A 53 12.18 -4.51 31.59
CA LEU A 53 11.16 -3.55 31.99
C LEU A 53 9.92 -4.25 32.56
N ALA A 54 9.49 -5.33 31.90
CA ALA A 54 8.37 -6.14 32.38
C ALA A 54 8.67 -6.75 33.77
N TRP A 55 9.91 -7.13 34.03
CA TRP A 55 10.36 -7.62 35.33
C TRP A 55 10.37 -6.55 36.42
N ARG A 56 10.84 -5.34 36.11
CA ARG A 56 10.75 -4.20 37.05
C ARG A 56 9.31 -3.89 37.44
N LEU A 57 8.38 -4.01 36.49
CA LEU A 57 6.94 -3.85 36.75
C LEU A 57 6.39 -5.01 37.59
N ALA A 58 6.86 -6.24 37.38
CA ALA A 58 6.43 -7.40 38.13
C ALA A 58 6.90 -7.38 39.60
N CYS A 59 8.16 -7.02 39.84
CA CYS A 59 8.75 -6.95 41.17
C CYS A 59 8.48 -5.62 41.90
N GLN A 60 7.90 -4.63 41.22
CA GLN A 60 7.71 -3.25 41.73
C GLN A 60 9.02 -2.57 42.19
N GLU A 61 10.16 -3.00 41.63
CA GLU A 61 11.49 -2.48 41.93
C GLU A 61 12.08 -1.80 40.68
N PRO A 62 12.25 -0.46 40.68
CA PRO A 62 12.70 0.29 39.50
C PRO A 62 14.09 -0.10 39.00
N GLU A 63 14.96 -0.58 39.89
CA GLU A 63 16.35 -0.95 39.59
C GLU A 63 16.57 -2.46 39.46
N ALA A 64 15.49 -3.26 39.46
CA ALA A 64 15.61 -4.71 39.32
C ALA A 64 16.30 -5.08 37.99
N ASN A 65 17.23 -6.03 38.09
CA ASN A 65 17.93 -6.60 36.95
C ASN A 65 17.20 -7.83 36.45
N TRP A 66 17.18 -8.00 35.13
CA TRP A 66 16.65 -9.20 34.50
C TRP A 66 17.52 -10.41 34.85
N PRO A 67 16.98 -11.46 35.49
CA PRO A 67 17.78 -12.56 36.03
C PRO A 67 18.28 -13.55 34.96
N LEU A 68 17.70 -13.54 33.75
CA LEU A 68 18.10 -14.47 32.68
C LEU A 68 19.14 -13.87 31.71
N ALA A 69 19.94 -14.75 31.10
CA ALA A 69 20.85 -14.40 30.02
C ALA A 69 20.10 -13.99 28.75
N ALA A 70 20.74 -13.15 27.92
CA ALA A 70 20.20 -12.73 26.63
C ALA A 70 20.08 -13.91 25.64
N GLY A 71 19.21 -13.81 24.64
CA GLY A 71 19.00 -14.87 23.63
C GLY A 71 17.98 -15.90 24.09
N ALA A 72 18.21 -17.17 23.79
CA ALA A 72 17.22 -18.25 23.97
C ALA A 72 16.54 -18.31 25.35
N PRO A 73 17.24 -18.11 26.50
CA PRO A 73 16.59 -18.14 27.81
C PRO A 73 15.56 -17.02 28.00
N THR A 74 15.85 -15.81 27.52
CA THR A 74 14.91 -14.68 27.59
C THR A 74 13.78 -14.85 26.56
N ASN A 75 14.10 -15.33 25.37
CA ASN A 75 13.13 -15.49 24.29
C ASN A 75 12.04 -16.51 24.66
N ARG A 76 12.42 -17.65 25.23
CA ARG A 76 11.47 -18.70 25.65
C ARG A 76 10.41 -18.18 26.63
N VAL A 77 10.80 -17.32 27.57
CA VAL A 77 9.84 -16.73 28.52
C VAL A 77 8.84 -15.82 27.81
N LEU A 78 9.30 -15.03 26.84
CA LEU A 78 8.42 -14.14 26.08
C LEU A 78 7.51 -14.93 25.13
N GLU A 79 8.03 -16.00 24.51
CA GLU A 79 7.25 -16.92 23.67
C GLU A 79 6.18 -17.65 24.47
N GLN A 80 6.47 -18.10 25.69
CA GLN A 80 5.50 -18.70 26.62
C GLN A 80 4.37 -17.73 27.03
N LEU A 81 4.57 -16.42 26.86
CA LEU A 81 3.58 -15.37 27.10
C LEU A 81 2.88 -14.91 25.80
N ASP A 82 2.95 -15.72 24.74
CA ASP A 82 2.38 -15.46 23.41
C ASP A 82 2.96 -14.24 22.69
N PHE A 83 4.26 -13.96 22.85
CA PHE A 83 4.97 -12.96 22.05
C PHE A 83 5.83 -13.60 20.97
N THR A 84 5.78 -13.06 19.75
CA THR A 84 6.57 -13.55 18.63
C THR A 84 8.00 -13.02 18.69
N ILE A 85 8.98 -13.93 18.67
CA ILE A 85 10.40 -13.60 18.50
C ILE A 85 10.83 -13.97 17.07
N ALA A 86 11.41 -13.00 16.35
CA ALA A 86 11.94 -13.18 15.01
C ALA A 86 13.47 -13.07 15.01
N THR A 87 14.17 -13.91 14.24
CA THR A 87 15.61 -13.81 14.04
C THR A 87 15.94 -12.77 12.96
N LYS A 88 17.03 -12.00 13.14
CA LYS A 88 17.53 -11.05 12.13
C LYS A 88 18.34 -11.70 11.01
N ARG A 89 18.82 -12.92 11.22
CA ARG A 89 19.54 -13.74 10.23
C ARG A 89 19.01 -15.17 10.30
N PRO A 90 18.87 -15.88 9.16
CA PRO A 90 18.56 -17.30 9.20
C PRO A 90 19.72 -18.03 9.86
N THR A 91 19.52 -18.53 11.07
CA THR A 91 20.41 -19.51 11.68
C THR A 91 20.13 -20.86 11.02
N LEU A 92 21.04 -21.31 10.15
CA LEU A 92 21.14 -22.73 9.83
C LEU A 92 21.42 -23.46 11.14
N GLU A 93 20.50 -24.31 11.58
CA GLU A 93 20.73 -25.22 12.70
C GLU A 93 21.76 -26.27 12.27
N ASN A 94 23.01 -26.07 12.70
CA ASN A 94 23.96 -27.08 13.17
C ASN A 94 25.34 -26.43 13.28
N SER A 95 25.71 -25.96 14.47
CA SER A 95 27.10 -25.64 14.77
C SER A 95 27.44 -26.08 16.19
N ALA A 96 28.00 -27.28 16.26
CA ALA A 96 28.94 -27.73 17.28
C ALA A 96 29.99 -28.53 16.49
N LEU A 97 30.99 -27.84 15.93
CA LEU A 97 32.36 -27.62 16.45
C LEU A 97 33.32 -28.44 15.58
N ASP A 98 34.53 -27.90 15.35
CA ASP A 98 35.66 -28.66 14.82
C ASP A 98 35.71 -30.05 15.48
N GLY A 99 35.67 -31.08 14.66
CA GLY A 99 35.44 -32.45 15.12
C GLY A 99 35.37 -33.45 13.97
N ASP A 100 36.43 -33.46 13.18
CA ASP A 100 37.01 -34.59 12.45
C ASP A 100 36.21 -35.92 12.29
N VAL A 101 36.14 -36.33 11.02
CA VAL A 101 36.27 -37.70 10.49
C VAL A 101 35.05 -38.65 10.55
N ALA A 102 34.06 -38.50 11.44
CA ALA A 102 32.95 -39.47 11.50
C ALA A 102 31.81 -39.27 10.47
N ALA A 103 31.69 -38.09 9.85
CA ALA A 103 30.57 -37.76 8.97
C ALA A 103 30.78 -38.12 7.48
N GLN A 104 32.01 -38.47 7.08
CA GLN A 104 32.29 -38.91 5.71
C GLN A 104 31.96 -40.39 5.46
N GLU A 105 31.91 -41.22 6.50
CA GLU A 105 31.62 -42.66 6.36
C GLU A 105 30.10 -42.95 6.27
N ALA A 106 29.26 -42.15 6.94
CA ALA A 106 27.80 -42.33 6.88
C ALA A 106 27.16 -41.84 5.55
N MET A 107 27.85 -40.96 4.81
CA MET A 107 27.35 -40.44 3.52
C MET A 107 27.63 -41.39 2.35
N GLN A 108 28.57 -42.33 2.50
CA GLN A 108 28.89 -43.36 1.50
C GLN A 108 28.00 -44.61 1.57
N GLU A 109 27.33 -44.87 2.70
CA GLU A 109 26.38 -46.00 2.82
C GLU A 109 24.99 -45.69 2.25
N LEU A 110 24.61 -44.41 2.15
CA LEU A 110 23.33 -43.98 1.55
C LEU A 110 23.39 -43.87 0.01
N TYR A 111 24.59 -43.90 -0.59
CA TYR A 111 24.81 -43.92 -2.05
C TYR A 111 26.01 -44.81 -2.40
N PRO A 112 25.83 -46.12 -2.65
CA PRO A 112 26.92 -46.95 -3.14
C PRO A 112 27.31 -46.52 -4.57
N PRO A 113 28.60 -46.54 -4.94
CA PRO A 113 29.02 -46.27 -6.30
C PRO A 113 28.49 -47.40 -7.21
N LYS A 114 27.58 -47.08 -8.13
CA LYS A 114 27.14 -48.03 -9.15
C LYS A 114 28.34 -48.43 -10.00
N ALA A 115 28.63 -49.72 -9.99
CA ALA A 115 29.59 -50.37 -10.88
C ALA A 115 29.26 -50.06 -12.35
N THR A 116 30.31 -49.78 -13.10
CA THR A 116 30.32 -49.67 -14.56
C THR A 116 29.85 -50.98 -15.20
N LYS A 117 28.80 -50.91 -16.01
CA LYS A 117 28.47 -51.92 -17.03
C LYS A 117 28.45 -51.23 -18.41
N PRO A 118 28.89 -51.93 -19.47
CA PRO A 118 29.17 -51.32 -20.76
C PRO A 118 27.89 -50.85 -21.47
N ALA A 119 28.05 -49.80 -22.27
CA ALA A 119 27.00 -49.04 -22.93
C ALA A 119 26.11 -49.89 -23.86
N PRO A 120 24.77 -49.73 -23.82
CA PRO A 120 23.90 -50.02 -24.94
C PRO A 120 23.90 -48.84 -25.92
N ALA A 121 23.86 -49.16 -27.22
CA ALA A 121 24.00 -48.25 -28.35
C ALA A 121 23.17 -46.96 -28.27
N GLU A 122 23.79 -45.86 -28.73
CA GLU A 122 23.18 -44.54 -28.92
C GLU A 122 21.84 -44.64 -29.64
N LYS A 123 20.76 -44.26 -28.94
CA LYS A 123 19.57 -43.70 -29.58
C LYS A 123 19.66 -42.20 -29.39
N GLY A 124 19.73 -41.47 -30.51
CA GLY A 124 19.83 -40.02 -30.54
C GLY A 124 18.75 -39.32 -29.71
N PRO A 125 18.97 -38.06 -29.31
CA PRO A 125 18.08 -37.36 -28.42
C PRO A 125 16.69 -37.24 -29.04
N THR A 126 15.71 -37.90 -28.42
CA THR A 126 14.30 -37.60 -28.63
C THR A 126 14.07 -36.17 -28.13
N PRO A 127 13.57 -35.24 -28.95
CA PRO A 127 13.32 -33.88 -28.48
C PRO A 127 12.24 -33.95 -27.40
N ALA A 128 12.60 -33.54 -26.19
CA ALA A 128 11.61 -33.20 -25.17
C ALA A 128 10.77 -32.04 -25.71
N PRO A 129 9.43 -32.08 -25.64
CA PRO A 129 8.63 -30.94 -26.03
C PRO A 129 8.99 -29.77 -25.12
N GLU A 130 9.58 -28.73 -25.69
CA GLU A 130 9.65 -27.38 -25.11
C GLU A 130 8.23 -26.84 -24.99
N ALA A 131 7.50 -27.32 -23.99
CA ALA A 131 6.28 -26.67 -23.54
C ALA A 131 6.73 -25.40 -22.81
N THR A 132 7.08 -24.37 -23.59
CA THR A 132 7.11 -23.00 -23.09
C THR A 132 5.74 -22.73 -22.52
N ALA A 133 5.66 -22.56 -21.20
CA ALA A 133 4.47 -22.03 -20.56
C ALA A 133 4.35 -20.57 -21.02
N GLN A 134 3.80 -20.36 -22.20
CA GLN A 134 3.38 -19.05 -22.65
C GLN A 134 2.03 -18.80 -22.00
N GLU A 135 1.95 -17.75 -21.17
CA GLU A 135 0.65 -17.25 -20.76
C GLU A 135 -0.19 -17.00 -22.02
N PRO A 136 -1.45 -17.45 -22.07
CA PRO A 136 -2.29 -17.22 -23.23
C PRO A 136 -2.37 -15.73 -23.50
N THR A 137 -1.78 -15.30 -24.61
CA THR A 137 -1.78 -13.89 -25.02
C THR A 137 -3.16 -13.59 -25.60
N LEU A 138 -4.15 -13.39 -24.75
CA LEU A 138 -5.40 -12.76 -25.14
C LEU A 138 -5.04 -11.33 -25.56
N ALA A 139 -5.06 -11.08 -26.87
CA ALA A 139 -4.89 -9.74 -27.41
C ALA A 139 -6.10 -8.89 -26.98
N TYR A 140 -5.98 -8.21 -25.85
CA TYR A 140 -6.98 -7.23 -25.42
C TYR A 140 -6.78 -5.96 -26.25
N ALA A 141 -7.71 -5.68 -27.15
CA ALA A 141 -7.74 -4.42 -27.86
C ALA A 141 -8.22 -3.32 -26.91
N LEU A 142 -7.47 -2.22 -26.84
CA LEU A 142 -7.90 -1.03 -26.11
C LEU A 142 -9.20 -0.48 -26.73
N PRO A 143 -10.14 0.02 -25.92
CA PRO A 143 -11.37 0.62 -26.45
C PRO A 143 -11.04 1.86 -27.30
N ALA A 144 -11.87 2.11 -28.31
CA ALA A 144 -11.75 3.32 -29.12
C ALA A 144 -11.98 4.57 -28.26
N ALA A 145 -11.22 5.64 -28.54
CA ALA A 145 -11.39 6.91 -27.86
C ALA A 145 -12.74 7.54 -28.22
N VAL A 146 -13.49 7.98 -27.20
CA VAL A 146 -14.78 8.67 -27.34
C VAL A 146 -14.61 10.11 -26.87
N PRO A 147 -15.17 11.12 -27.55
CA PRO A 147 -15.10 12.51 -27.10
C PRO A 147 -15.56 12.67 -25.64
N TYR A 148 -14.80 13.43 -24.86
CA TYR A 148 -15.11 13.73 -23.47
C TYR A 148 -15.06 15.24 -23.26
N SER A 149 -16.20 15.80 -22.87
CA SER A 149 -16.45 17.23 -22.78
C SER A 149 -16.51 17.72 -21.34
N ARG A 150 -16.37 19.04 -21.17
CA ARG A 150 -16.49 19.70 -19.87
C ARG A 150 -17.89 19.56 -19.29
N GLU A 151 -18.91 19.60 -20.13
CA GLU A 151 -20.31 19.43 -19.75
C GLU A 151 -20.53 18.02 -19.17
N GLN A 152 -19.97 16.99 -19.80
CA GLN A 152 -20.01 15.61 -19.27
C GLN A 152 -19.25 15.51 -17.94
N ALA A 153 -18.08 16.15 -17.83
CA ALA A 153 -17.32 16.17 -16.59
C ALA A 153 -18.12 16.79 -15.43
N LEU A 154 -18.76 17.94 -15.63
CA LEU A 154 -19.55 18.62 -14.60
C LEU A 154 -20.84 17.86 -14.23
N GLN A 155 -21.38 17.04 -15.13
CA GLN A 155 -22.54 16.17 -14.85
C GLN A 155 -22.16 14.95 -14.01
N GLU A 156 -20.98 14.38 -14.24
CA GLU A 156 -20.53 13.16 -13.57
C GLU A 156 -19.75 13.43 -12.27
N LEU A 157 -19.09 14.58 -12.16
CA LEU A 157 -18.20 14.90 -11.06
C LEU A 157 -18.94 15.71 -9.99
N PHE A 158 -18.83 15.26 -8.74
CA PHE A 158 -19.31 15.99 -7.57
C PHE A 158 -18.31 17.09 -7.15
N ILE A 159 -18.00 17.98 -8.08
CA ILE A 159 -17.05 19.08 -7.91
C ILE A 159 -17.66 20.36 -8.49
N THR A 160 -17.42 21.49 -7.86
CA THR A 160 -17.84 22.79 -8.41
C THR A 160 -16.97 23.16 -9.61
N GLU A 161 -17.52 23.97 -10.51
CA GLU A 161 -16.78 24.45 -11.68
C GLU A 161 -15.50 25.20 -11.28
N ASP A 162 -15.57 26.10 -10.30
CA ASP A 162 -14.40 26.83 -9.79
C ASP A 162 -13.30 25.88 -9.29
N LYS A 163 -13.67 24.80 -8.61
CA LYS A 163 -12.71 23.83 -8.08
C LYS A 163 -12.15 22.92 -9.18
N LEU A 164 -12.93 22.63 -10.22
CA LEU A 164 -12.45 21.94 -11.42
C LEU A 164 -11.40 22.80 -12.14
N GLU A 165 -11.69 24.08 -12.37
CA GLU A 165 -10.76 25.01 -13.01
C GLU A 165 -9.48 25.19 -12.22
N ALA A 166 -9.59 25.38 -10.90
CA ALA A 166 -8.42 25.47 -10.03
C ALA A 166 -7.57 24.19 -10.07
N THR A 167 -8.21 23.02 -10.13
CA THR A 167 -7.54 21.73 -10.26
C THR A 167 -6.80 21.60 -11.59
N LEU A 168 -7.46 21.94 -12.71
CA LEU A 168 -6.85 21.90 -14.04
C LEU A 168 -5.68 22.88 -14.15
N ALA A 169 -5.85 24.12 -13.68
CA ALA A 169 -4.77 25.11 -13.64
C ALA A 169 -3.58 24.64 -12.79
N ALA A 170 -3.84 23.96 -11.66
CA ALA A 170 -2.79 23.38 -10.85
C ALA A 170 -2.05 22.24 -11.57
N LEU A 171 -2.78 21.38 -12.27
CA LEU A 171 -2.24 20.29 -13.09
C LEU A 171 -1.40 20.82 -14.25
N ASP A 172 -1.85 21.86 -14.95
CA ASP A 172 -1.11 22.48 -16.05
C ASP A 172 0.19 23.13 -15.56
N ARG A 173 0.12 23.85 -14.45
CA ARG A 173 1.28 24.53 -13.87
C ARG A 173 2.33 23.56 -13.33
N ARG A 174 1.90 22.50 -12.64
CA ARG A 174 2.80 21.62 -11.87
C ARG A 174 3.12 20.32 -12.60
N ARG A 175 2.31 19.94 -13.58
CA ARG A 175 2.32 18.64 -14.27
C ARG A 175 2.14 17.42 -13.36
N ASN A 176 2.09 17.62 -12.04
CA ASN A 176 1.84 16.58 -11.05
C ASN A 176 0.79 17.05 -10.05
N LEU A 177 -0.20 16.20 -9.82
CA LEU A 177 -1.31 16.43 -8.93
C LEU A 177 -1.43 15.25 -7.96
N VAL A 178 -1.80 15.51 -6.71
CA VAL A 178 -2.24 14.50 -5.74
C VAL A 178 -3.65 14.84 -5.31
N LEU A 179 -4.58 13.93 -5.56
CA LEU A 179 -5.93 13.95 -5.02
C LEU A 179 -5.89 13.23 -3.67
N GLN A 180 -6.17 13.93 -2.59
CA GLN A 180 -6.13 13.36 -1.24
C GLN A 180 -7.47 13.54 -0.53
N GLY A 181 -7.86 12.58 0.28
CA GLY A 181 -9.09 12.66 1.06
C GLY A 181 -9.53 11.31 1.60
N PRO A 182 -10.66 11.28 2.33
CA PRO A 182 -11.21 10.04 2.87
C PRO A 182 -11.48 8.97 1.79
N PRO A 183 -11.51 7.68 2.14
CA PRO A 183 -11.86 6.62 1.21
C PRO A 183 -13.28 6.82 0.65
N GLY A 184 -13.49 6.41 -0.60
CA GLY A 184 -14.81 6.49 -1.24
C GLY A 184 -15.25 7.90 -1.68
N THR A 185 -14.34 8.86 -1.78
CA THR A 185 -14.61 10.23 -2.28
C THR A 185 -14.45 10.37 -3.80
N GLY A 186 -14.20 9.28 -4.53
CA GLY A 186 -14.09 9.30 -5.99
C GLY A 186 -12.74 9.79 -6.53
N LYS A 187 -11.65 9.72 -5.76
CA LYS A 187 -10.30 10.17 -6.18
C LYS A 187 -9.84 9.56 -7.52
N THR A 188 -9.84 8.24 -7.64
CA THR A 188 -9.43 7.55 -8.87
C THR A 188 -10.38 7.85 -10.04
N PHE A 189 -11.66 8.07 -9.74
CA PHE A 189 -12.65 8.49 -10.74
C PHE A 189 -12.32 9.90 -11.27
N LEU A 190 -12.12 10.87 -10.38
CA LEU A 190 -11.73 12.23 -10.74
C LEU A 190 -10.40 12.27 -11.50
N ALA A 191 -9.38 11.54 -11.04
CA ALA A 191 -8.07 11.47 -11.70
C ALA A 191 -8.19 11.10 -13.19
N ARG A 192 -9.02 10.08 -13.48
CA ARG A 192 -9.26 9.62 -14.85
C ARG A 192 -10.03 10.64 -15.68
N ARG A 193 -11.04 11.30 -15.10
CA ARG A 193 -11.82 12.33 -15.81
C ARG A 193 -11.02 13.60 -16.10
N LEU A 194 -10.12 13.99 -15.21
CA LEU A 194 -9.19 15.11 -15.46
C LEU A 194 -8.28 14.83 -16.66
N ALA A 195 -7.74 13.61 -16.75
CA ALA A 195 -6.94 13.19 -17.90
C ALA A 195 -7.75 13.23 -19.21
N TRP A 196 -8.95 12.65 -19.20
CA TRP A 196 -9.82 12.64 -20.38
C TRP A 196 -10.27 14.04 -20.81
N LEU A 197 -10.52 14.93 -19.86
CA LEU A 197 -10.90 16.30 -20.14
C LEU A 197 -9.77 17.07 -20.83
N GLN A 198 -8.53 16.90 -20.36
CA GLN A 198 -7.35 17.49 -21.00
C GLN A 198 -7.05 16.87 -22.39
N LEU A 199 -7.35 15.59 -22.58
CA LEU A 199 -7.26 14.92 -23.87
C LEU A 199 -8.41 15.26 -24.83
N GLY A 200 -9.54 15.75 -24.29
CA GLY A 200 -10.81 15.86 -25.01
C GLY A 200 -11.46 14.51 -25.36
N ALA A 201 -10.93 13.39 -24.85
CA ALA A 201 -11.42 12.05 -25.16
C ALA A 201 -11.04 10.99 -24.11
N THR A 202 -11.79 9.89 -24.08
CA THR A 202 -11.54 8.69 -23.27
C THR A 202 -10.42 7.82 -23.87
N ASP A 203 -9.22 8.38 -23.99
CA ASP A 203 -8.10 7.74 -24.68
C ASP A 203 -7.28 6.84 -23.75
N ALA A 204 -7.41 5.52 -23.93
CA ALA A 204 -6.70 4.53 -23.14
C ALA A 204 -5.22 4.34 -23.55
N GLN A 205 -4.79 4.83 -24.72
CA GLN A 205 -3.39 4.74 -25.15
C GLN A 205 -2.50 5.78 -24.47
N ARG A 206 -3.08 6.92 -24.09
CA ARG A 206 -2.40 8.06 -23.47
C ARG A 206 -2.63 8.16 -21.96
N VAL A 207 -3.46 7.28 -21.39
CA VAL A 207 -3.73 7.20 -19.96
C VAL A 207 -3.34 5.83 -19.43
N GLU A 208 -2.34 5.80 -18.55
CA GLU A 208 -1.86 4.58 -17.87
C GLU A 208 -2.25 4.65 -16.39
N LEU A 209 -2.77 3.57 -15.82
CA LEU A 209 -3.10 3.48 -14.39
C LEU A 209 -2.25 2.40 -13.74
N VAL A 210 -1.49 2.79 -12.72
CA VAL A 210 -0.77 1.86 -11.84
C VAL A 210 -1.28 2.05 -10.41
N GLN A 211 -1.25 0.99 -9.62
CA GLN A 211 -1.54 1.05 -8.18
C GLN A 211 -0.29 0.70 -7.40
N PHE A 212 0.10 1.56 -6.46
CA PHE A 212 1.23 1.27 -5.58
C PHE A 212 0.80 0.39 -4.41
N HIS A 213 1.72 -0.50 -4.02
CA HIS A 213 1.57 -1.38 -2.87
C HIS A 213 2.90 -1.50 -2.13
N PRO A 214 2.93 -2.03 -0.89
CA PRO A 214 4.15 -2.05 -0.08
C PRO A 214 5.35 -2.76 -0.73
N SER A 215 5.09 -3.76 -1.57
CA SER A 215 6.12 -4.50 -2.33
C SER A 215 6.48 -3.88 -3.69
N TYR A 216 5.88 -2.75 -4.08
CA TYR A 216 6.13 -2.12 -5.37
C TYR A 216 7.50 -1.43 -5.34
N SER A 217 8.35 -1.72 -6.32
CA SER A 217 9.78 -1.40 -6.28
C SER A 217 10.24 -0.52 -7.45
N TYR A 218 11.49 -0.05 -7.37
CA TYR A 218 12.15 0.65 -8.47
C TYR A 218 12.23 -0.25 -9.72
N GLU A 219 12.48 -1.54 -9.50
CA GLU A 219 12.63 -2.56 -10.53
C GLU A 219 11.33 -2.88 -11.27
N ASP A 220 10.17 -2.57 -10.69
CA ASP A 220 8.86 -2.66 -11.35
C ASP A 220 8.52 -1.39 -12.12
N PHE A 221 8.88 -0.23 -11.55
CA PHE A 221 8.42 1.06 -12.04
C PHE A 221 9.34 1.68 -13.08
N VAL A 222 10.65 1.59 -12.85
CA VAL A 222 11.67 2.26 -13.64
C VAL A 222 12.38 1.25 -14.54
N GLN A 223 13.20 0.37 -13.98
CA GLN A 223 13.82 -0.75 -14.69
C GLN A 223 14.51 -1.70 -13.72
N GLY A 224 14.62 -2.97 -14.07
CA GLY A 224 15.33 -3.97 -13.28
C GLY A 224 15.64 -5.24 -14.05
N PHE A 225 16.56 -6.05 -13.52
CA PHE A 225 16.87 -7.36 -14.09
C PHE A 225 15.78 -8.37 -13.73
N ARG A 226 15.21 -9.02 -14.74
CA ARG A 226 14.21 -10.08 -14.59
C ARG A 226 14.66 -11.34 -15.34
N PRO A 227 14.43 -12.55 -14.80
CA PRO A 227 14.69 -13.77 -15.54
C PRO A 227 13.72 -13.87 -16.73
N ASP A 228 14.24 -14.25 -17.90
CA ASP A 228 13.43 -14.69 -19.03
C ASP A 228 12.98 -16.14 -18.87
N ALA A 229 12.23 -16.67 -19.84
CA ALA A 229 11.73 -18.05 -19.82
C ALA A 229 12.85 -19.10 -19.80
N GLN A 230 14.08 -18.72 -20.15
CA GLN A 230 15.28 -19.56 -20.12
C GLN A 230 16.09 -19.36 -18.84
N GLY A 231 15.60 -18.57 -17.88
CA GLY A 231 16.29 -18.25 -16.62
C GLY A 231 17.45 -17.25 -16.76
N THR A 232 17.61 -16.63 -17.94
CA THR A 232 18.64 -15.60 -18.18
C THR A 232 18.12 -14.25 -17.72
N PHE A 233 18.89 -13.53 -16.91
CA PHE A 233 18.51 -12.20 -16.46
C PHE A 233 18.66 -11.18 -17.59
N ARG A 234 17.56 -10.52 -17.95
CA ARG A 234 17.53 -9.40 -18.89
C ARG A 234 17.07 -8.14 -18.18
N LEU A 235 17.68 -7.01 -18.53
CA LEU A 235 17.19 -5.72 -18.09
C LEU A 235 15.84 -5.47 -18.78
N GLN A 236 14.81 -5.25 -17.97
CA GLN A 236 13.47 -4.92 -18.44
C GLN A 236 13.11 -3.52 -17.96
N GLU A 237 12.42 -2.80 -18.82
CA GLU A 237 11.91 -1.46 -18.52
C GLU A 237 10.59 -1.56 -17.78
N GLY A 238 10.49 -0.78 -16.71
CA GLY A 238 9.28 -0.64 -15.95
C GLY A 238 8.27 0.28 -16.63
N VAL A 239 7.12 0.43 -15.96
CA VAL A 239 5.98 1.17 -16.49
C VAL A 239 6.33 2.61 -16.85
N LEU A 240 7.08 3.31 -16.01
CA LEU A 240 7.42 4.72 -16.21
C LEU A 240 8.30 4.94 -17.45
N LEU A 241 9.31 4.10 -17.67
CA LEU A 241 10.20 4.23 -18.82
C LEU A 241 9.45 3.99 -20.13
N ASN A 242 8.70 2.89 -20.20
CA ASN A 242 7.87 2.56 -21.36
C ASN A 242 6.85 3.68 -21.64
N PHE A 243 6.22 4.22 -20.59
CA PHE A 243 5.27 5.33 -20.71
C PHE A 243 5.92 6.60 -21.25
N CYS A 244 7.06 7.01 -20.70
CA CYS A 244 7.79 8.19 -21.15
C CYS A 244 8.29 8.06 -22.59
N ARG A 245 8.69 6.86 -23.02
CA ARG A 245 9.12 6.63 -24.42
C ARG A 245 7.98 6.79 -25.41
N ARG A 246 6.79 6.30 -25.08
CA ARG A 246 5.59 6.54 -25.89
C ARG A 246 5.28 8.04 -25.95
N ALA A 247 5.27 8.72 -24.82
CA ALA A 247 5.02 10.15 -24.76
C ALA A 247 6.04 10.98 -25.57
N ALA A 248 7.31 10.56 -25.59
CA ALA A 248 8.37 11.24 -26.35
C ALA A 248 8.21 11.11 -27.88
N GLN A 249 7.46 10.11 -28.37
CA GLN A 249 7.16 9.94 -29.80
C GLN A 249 6.06 10.89 -30.28
N GLU A 250 5.25 11.41 -29.35
CA GLU A 250 4.12 12.30 -29.63
C GLU A 250 4.19 13.56 -28.74
N PRO A 251 5.20 14.44 -28.93
CA PRO A 251 5.48 15.54 -28.01
C PRO A 251 4.35 16.57 -27.88
N ASP A 252 3.47 16.67 -28.88
CA ASP A 252 2.34 17.60 -28.89
C ASP A 252 1.08 17.05 -28.21
N GLN A 253 1.08 15.76 -27.85
CA GLN A 253 -0.06 15.10 -27.20
C GLN A 253 0.21 14.90 -25.71
N PRO A 254 -0.72 15.23 -24.80
CA PRO A 254 -0.53 15.01 -23.38
C PRO A 254 -0.67 13.52 -23.02
N TYR A 255 0.12 13.06 -22.06
CA TYR A 255 0.16 11.69 -21.56
C TYR A 255 -0.03 11.68 -20.05
N PHE A 256 -0.99 10.91 -19.51
CA PHE A 256 -1.30 10.87 -18.09
C PHE A 256 -0.94 9.52 -17.46
N LEU A 257 -0.03 9.54 -16.47
CA LEU A 257 0.24 8.41 -15.59
C LEU A 257 -0.52 8.61 -14.27
N LEU A 258 -1.57 7.83 -14.09
CA LEU A 258 -2.37 7.80 -12.87
C LEU A 258 -1.74 6.81 -11.89
N ILE A 259 -1.49 7.25 -10.66
CA ILE A 259 -0.89 6.42 -9.61
C ILE A 259 -1.87 6.31 -8.45
N ASP A 260 -2.58 5.19 -8.38
CA ASP A 260 -3.50 4.91 -7.28
C ASP A 260 -2.72 4.51 -6.02
N GLU A 261 -3.24 4.87 -4.85
CA GLU A 261 -2.65 4.55 -3.55
C GLU A 261 -1.17 4.99 -3.42
N LEU A 262 -0.88 6.22 -3.85
CA LEU A 262 0.47 6.77 -3.94
C LEU A 262 1.29 6.61 -2.65
N ASN A 263 0.65 6.72 -1.48
CA ASN A 263 1.28 6.62 -0.16
C ASN A 263 1.48 5.17 0.34
N ARG A 264 1.01 4.14 -0.37
CA ARG A 264 1.27 2.72 -0.04
C ARG A 264 2.66 2.24 -0.45
N GLY A 265 3.33 2.95 -1.35
CA GLY A 265 4.70 2.68 -1.76
C GLY A 265 5.72 3.60 -1.08
N ASN A 266 6.98 3.15 -0.98
CA ASN A 266 8.08 4.05 -0.65
C ASN A 266 8.49 4.86 -1.88
N LEU A 267 7.86 6.01 -2.07
CA LEU A 267 8.00 6.83 -3.27
C LEU A 267 9.45 7.23 -3.57
N SER A 268 10.23 7.59 -2.55
CA SER A 268 11.64 7.96 -2.75
C SER A 268 12.46 6.78 -3.30
N ARG A 269 12.13 5.54 -2.90
CA ARG A 269 12.77 4.34 -3.46
C ARG A 269 12.23 3.99 -4.84
N ILE A 270 10.92 4.07 -5.04
CA ILE A 270 10.27 3.70 -6.32
C ILE A 270 10.74 4.63 -7.45
N PHE A 271 10.78 5.94 -7.21
CA PHE A 271 11.21 6.91 -8.23
C PHE A 271 12.73 7.03 -8.35
N GLY A 272 13.48 6.74 -7.29
CA GLY A 272 14.94 6.87 -7.28
C GLY A 272 15.41 8.24 -7.75
N GLU A 273 16.29 8.26 -8.74
CA GLU A 273 16.84 9.46 -9.39
C GLU A 273 15.80 10.25 -10.20
N LEU A 274 14.75 9.59 -10.67
CA LEU A 274 13.70 10.22 -11.48
C LEU A 274 12.80 11.13 -10.65
N LEU A 275 12.93 11.06 -9.32
CA LEU A 275 12.25 11.96 -8.41
C LEU A 275 12.54 13.44 -8.72
N LEU A 276 13.75 13.75 -9.19
CA LEU A 276 14.12 15.11 -9.62
C LEU A 276 13.31 15.57 -10.84
N LEU A 277 13.08 14.66 -11.79
CA LEU A 277 12.45 14.92 -13.08
C LEU A 277 10.93 15.03 -13.02
N LEU A 278 10.35 14.81 -11.84
CA LEU A 278 8.94 15.12 -11.61
C LEU A 278 8.70 16.63 -11.71
N GLU A 279 9.64 17.47 -11.28
CA GLU A 279 9.49 18.94 -11.31
C GLU A 279 9.29 19.43 -12.76
N ALA A 280 8.27 20.27 -12.99
CA ALA A 280 7.88 20.68 -14.34
C ALA A 280 8.99 21.41 -15.11
N ASP A 281 9.84 22.16 -14.41
CA ASP A 281 11.00 22.88 -14.92
C ASP A 281 12.26 22.01 -15.07
N LYS A 282 12.17 20.71 -14.79
CA LYS A 282 13.29 19.75 -14.87
C LYS A 282 13.00 18.58 -15.81
N ARG A 283 12.16 18.82 -16.80
CA ARG A 283 11.75 17.85 -17.81
C ARG A 283 12.39 18.18 -19.13
N GLY A 284 12.53 17.17 -19.99
CA GLY A 284 13.18 17.33 -21.29
C GLY A 284 14.65 16.91 -21.32
N PRO A 285 15.24 16.84 -22.52
CA PRO A 285 16.58 16.28 -22.75
C PRO A 285 17.71 16.99 -21.98
N GLU A 286 17.57 18.29 -21.71
CA GLU A 286 18.53 19.13 -20.99
C GLU A 286 18.71 18.73 -19.52
N HIS A 287 17.71 18.06 -18.94
CA HIS A 287 17.73 17.56 -17.57
C HIS A 287 17.98 16.05 -17.50
N ALA A 288 18.33 15.40 -18.62
CA ALA A 288 18.46 13.95 -18.67
C ALA A 288 19.49 13.41 -17.67
N VAL A 289 19.10 12.34 -16.96
CA VAL A 289 19.88 11.67 -15.93
C VAL A 289 20.36 10.31 -16.40
N ARG A 290 21.44 9.82 -15.79
CA ARG A 290 21.94 8.47 -16.04
C ARG A 290 21.22 7.49 -15.11
N LEU A 291 20.66 6.43 -15.69
CA LEU A 291 20.04 5.35 -14.92
C LEU A 291 21.10 4.34 -14.43
N PRO A 292 20.96 3.75 -13.24
CA PRO A 292 22.00 2.95 -12.58
C PRO A 292 22.29 1.61 -13.25
N TYR A 293 21.29 0.98 -13.86
CA TYR A 293 21.47 -0.32 -14.53
C TYR A 293 22.11 -0.21 -15.93
N LEU A 294 22.30 1.01 -16.45
CA LEU A 294 22.83 1.23 -17.78
C LEU A 294 24.33 1.58 -17.74
N PRO A 295 25.11 1.14 -18.75
CA PRO A 295 26.51 1.48 -18.86
C PRO A 295 26.71 3.00 -19.07
N ALA A 296 27.93 3.49 -18.93
CA ALA A 296 28.21 4.93 -18.88
C ALA A 296 27.94 5.67 -20.19
N GLU A 297 28.12 4.94 -21.29
CA GLU A 297 27.91 5.33 -22.66
C GLU A 297 26.43 5.23 -23.11
N ALA A 298 25.56 4.64 -22.29
CA ALA A 298 24.15 4.51 -22.64
C ALA A 298 23.47 5.89 -22.70
N PRO A 299 22.45 6.05 -23.57
CA PRO A 299 21.62 7.25 -23.60
C PRO A 299 21.05 7.56 -22.21
N ARG A 300 21.09 8.85 -21.86
CA ARG A 300 20.45 9.34 -20.63
C ARG A 300 18.94 9.34 -20.78
N PHE A 301 18.24 9.25 -19.67
CA PHE A 301 16.78 9.26 -19.60
C PHE A 301 16.27 10.60 -19.09
N TYR A 302 15.15 11.06 -19.65
CA TYR A 302 14.42 12.23 -19.17
C TYR A 302 12.92 11.95 -19.14
N VAL A 303 12.18 12.68 -18.30
CA VAL A 303 10.71 12.70 -18.34
C VAL A 303 10.27 13.76 -19.36
N PRO A 304 9.46 13.41 -20.38
CA PRO A 304 8.96 14.37 -21.35
C PRO A 304 8.04 15.45 -20.74
N ALA A 305 8.03 16.64 -21.34
CA ALA A 305 7.24 17.78 -20.85
C ALA A 305 5.71 17.56 -20.97
N ASN A 306 5.29 16.71 -21.90
CA ASN A 306 3.89 16.33 -22.15
C ASN A 306 3.39 15.19 -21.25
N VAL A 307 4.21 14.66 -20.34
CA VAL A 307 3.76 13.70 -19.32
C VAL A 307 3.07 14.43 -18.16
N PHE A 308 2.07 13.84 -17.55
CA PHE A 308 1.38 14.34 -16.37
C PHE A 308 1.22 13.22 -15.37
N PHE A 309 1.41 13.50 -14.09
CA PHE A 309 1.22 12.53 -13.02
C PHE A 309 0.01 12.93 -12.20
N ILE A 310 -0.93 12.00 -11.98
CA ILE A 310 -2.04 12.22 -11.05
C ILE A 310 -2.05 11.08 -10.05
N GLY A 311 -1.63 11.38 -8.82
CA GLY A 311 -1.67 10.45 -7.70
C GLY A 311 -2.99 10.53 -6.94
N THR A 312 -3.44 9.42 -6.38
CA THR A 312 -4.50 9.42 -5.36
C THR A 312 -3.90 9.03 -4.01
N MET A 313 -4.44 9.58 -2.93
CA MET A 313 -3.93 9.34 -1.58
C MET A 313 -5.08 9.20 -0.59
N ASN A 314 -5.17 8.05 0.08
CA ASN A 314 -6.09 7.87 1.20
C ASN A 314 -5.46 8.42 2.48
N LEU A 315 -6.19 9.29 3.18
CA LEU A 315 -5.70 9.91 4.41
C LEU A 315 -6.00 9.07 5.67
N ALA A 316 -7.03 8.23 5.63
CA ALA A 316 -7.42 7.36 6.75
C ALA A 316 -6.39 6.26 7.08
N ASP A 317 -5.55 5.87 6.11
CA ASP A 317 -4.62 4.76 6.29
C ASP A 317 -3.39 5.19 7.12
N ARG A 318 -3.38 4.83 8.41
CA ARG A 318 -2.32 5.17 9.36
C ARG A 318 -1.03 4.35 9.20
N SER A 319 -1.07 3.29 8.40
CA SER A 319 0.07 2.38 8.17
C SER A 319 1.03 2.88 7.08
N LEU A 320 0.77 4.05 6.51
CA LEU A 320 1.42 4.53 5.30
C LEU A 320 2.68 5.34 5.61
N ALA A 321 3.65 5.25 4.71
CA ALA A 321 4.86 6.04 4.81
C ALA A 321 4.50 7.52 4.61
N PRO A 322 4.86 8.42 5.54
CA PRO A 322 4.59 9.83 5.34
C PRO A 322 5.30 10.33 4.09
N LEU A 323 4.60 11.14 3.30
CA LEU A 323 5.17 11.73 2.10
C LEU A 323 6.28 12.73 2.50
N ASP A 324 7.50 12.48 2.04
CA ASP A 324 8.64 13.38 2.31
C ASP A 324 8.35 14.80 1.80
N TYR A 325 8.85 15.82 2.51
CA TYR A 325 8.74 17.22 2.13
C TYR A 325 9.30 17.48 0.73
N ALA A 326 10.39 16.80 0.36
CA ALA A 326 10.96 16.89 -0.96
C ALA A 326 9.98 16.42 -2.05
N LEU A 327 9.20 15.36 -1.78
CA LEU A 327 8.14 14.89 -2.68
C LEU A 327 6.98 15.86 -2.72
N ARG A 328 6.49 16.32 -1.56
CA ARG A 328 5.36 17.27 -1.47
C ARG A 328 5.56 18.51 -2.35
N ARG A 329 6.75 19.10 -2.38
CA ARG A 329 7.00 20.30 -3.21
C ARG A 329 6.92 20.07 -4.73
N ARG A 330 6.81 18.82 -5.19
CA ARG A 330 6.74 18.46 -6.63
C ARG A 330 5.31 18.24 -7.11
N PHE A 331 4.37 18.13 -6.19
CA PHE A 331 2.95 17.95 -6.50
C PHE A 331 2.13 19.18 -6.10
N ALA A 332 1.04 19.43 -6.81
CA ALA A 332 -0.09 20.18 -6.26
C ALA A 332 -0.99 19.20 -5.50
N PHE A 333 -1.55 19.63 -4.36
CA PHE A 333 -2.48 18.81 -3.58
C PHE A 333 -3.88 19.39 -3.74
N VAL A 334 -4.84 18.52 -4.05
CA VAL A 334 -6.26 18.83 -4.09
C VAL A 334 -6.96 17.94 -3.10
N GLU A 335 -7.62 18.57 -2.14
CA GLU A 335 -8.39 17.88 -1.12
C GLU A 335 -9.78 17.50 -1.65
N MET A 336 -10.15 16.26 -1.40
CA MET A 336 -11.43 15.66 -1.75
C MET A 336 -12.22 15.37 -0.49
N GLU A 337 -13.47 15.79 -0.53
CA GLU A 337 -14.39 15.79 0.59
C GLU A 337 -15.55 14.86 0.26
N PRO A 338 -16.12 14.14 1.24
CA PRO A 338 -17.38 13.45 1.02
C PRO A 338 -18.48 14.46 0.61
N GLU A 339 -19.33 14.06 -0.33
CA GLU A 339 -20.38 14.91 -0.89
C GLU A 339 -21.71 14.30 -0.52
N PHE A 340 -22.39 14.91 0.45
CA PHE A 340 -23.76 14.54 0.86
C PHE A 340 -24.70 15.75 0.78
N GLY A 341 -24.39 16.69 -0.10
CA GLY A 341 -25.16 17.90 -0.38
C GLY A 341 -25.89 17.84 -1.73
N PRO A 342 -26.11 19.00 -2.37
CA PRO A 342 -26.97 19.12 -3.54
C PRO A 342 -26.54 18.27 -4.75
N ALA A 343 -25.23 18.07 -4.96
CA ALA A 343 -24.74 17.35 -6.13
C ALA A 343 -25.12 15.87 -6.09
N LEU A 344 -24.87 15.19 -4.97
CA LEU A 344 -25.30 13.80 -4.79
C LEU A 344 -26.82 13.68 -4.79
N GLN A 345 -27.53 14.64 -4.17
CA GLN A 345 -28.99 14.66 -4.16
C GLN A 345 -29.58 14.72 -5.57
N ALA A 346 -29.07 15.61 -6.42
CA ALA A 346 -29.50 15.77 -7.80
C ALA A 346 -29.21 14.50 -8.62
N PHE A 347 -28.01 13.92 -8.45
CA PHE A 347 -27.64 12.66 -9.09
C PHE A 347 -28.59 11.52 -8.74
N LEU A 348 -28.87 11.29 -7.46
CA LEU A 348 -29.77 10.21 -7.03
C LEU A 348 -31.21 10.42 -7.49
N ALA A 349 -31.69 11.67 -7.48
CA ALA A 349 -33.00 12.01 -8.01
C ALA A 349 -33.10 11.72 -9.51
N GLN A 350 -32.07 12.03 -10.29
CA GLN A 350 -32.00 11.72 -11.72
C GLN A 350 -32.01 10.21 -11.99
N GLN A 351 -31.42 9.41 -11.11
CA GLN A 351 -31.45 7.94 -11.17
C GLN A 351 -32.78 7.34 -10.67
N GLY A 352 -33.76 8.16 -10.30
CA GLY A 352 -35.09 7.70 -9.88
C GLY A 352 -35.16 7.18 -8.44
N VAL A 353 -34.16 7.48 -7.60
CA VAL A 353 -34.19 7.11 -6.17
C VAL A 353 -35.29 7.93 -5.46
N PRO A 354 -36.20 7.29 -4.70
CA PRO A 354 -37.28 8.01 -4.01
C PRO A 354 -36.76 9.10 -3.06
N PRO A 355 -37.38 10.30 -3.01
CA PRO A 355 -36.93 11.40 -2.17
C PRO A 355 -36.82 11.05 -0.68
N THR A 356 -37.67 10.15 -0.18
CA THR A 356 -37.62 9.66 1.20
C THR A 356 -36.33 8.89 1.50
N VAL A 357 -35.90 8.03 0.56
CA VAL A 357 -34.65 7.25 0.66
C VAL A 357 -33.45 8.20 0.61
N VAL A 358 -33.45 9.14 -0.33
CA VAL A 358 -32.38 10.15 -0.45
C VAL A 358 -32.28 10.97 0.84
N HIS A 359 -33.40 11.48 1.36
CA HIS A 359 -33.39 12.25 2.60
C HIS A 359 -32.86 11.45 3.80
N ARG A 360 -33.25 10.16 3.92
CA ARG A 360 -32.74 9.26 4.96
C ARG A 360 -31.23 9.06 4.83
N LEU A 361 -30.75 8.77 3.62
CA LEU A 361 -29.33 8.63 3.31
C LEU A 361 -28.54 9.87 3.74
N LEU A 362 -28.90 11.04 3.23
CA LEU A 362 -28.16 12.28 3.47
C LEU A 362 -28.14 12.64 4.96
N THR A 363 -29.28 12.52 5.64
CA THR A 363 -29.38 12.81 7.08
C THR A 363 -28.49 11.88 7.90
N ARG A 364 -28.57 10.56 7.66
CA ARG A 364 -27.81 9.57 8.43
C ARG A 364 -26.31 9.70 8.22
N LEU A 365 -25.87 9.88 6.98
CA LEU A 365 -24.45 9.95 6.64
C LEU A 365 -23.84 11.29 7.05
N THR A 366 -24.59 12.39 6.96
CA THR A 366 -24.13 13.69 7.47
C THR A 366 -23.93 13.64 8.99
N GLU A 367 -24.90 13.12 9.74
CA GLU A 367 -24.78 12.96 11.19
C GLU A 367 -23.63 12.03 11.60
N LEU A 368 -23.44 10.93 10.86
CA LEU A 368 -22.36 9.99 11.12
C LEU A 368 -20.98 10.62 10.82
N ASN A 369 -20.85 11.32 9.69
CA ASN A 369 -19.61 11.97 9.31
C ASN A 369 -19.23 13.11 10.25
N LEU A 370 -20.20 13.84 10.81
CA LEU A 370 -19.93 14.80 11.88
C LEU A 370 -19.37 14.10 13.12
N ALA A 371 -19.99 13.00 13.56
CA ALA A 371 -19.52 12.24 14.71
C ALA A 371 -18.12 11.62 14.50
N ILE A 372 -17.78 11.21 13.27
CA ILE A 372 -16.45 10.71 12.91
C ILE A 372 -15.42 11.85 12.89
N ALA A 373 -15.77 12.99 12.29
CA ALA A 373 -14.86 14.13 12.18
C ALA A 373 -14.52 14.75 13.54
N ASP A 374 -15.48 14.80 14.47
CA ASP A 374 -15.30 15.32 15.83
C ASP A 374 -14.65 14.31 16.78
N ASP A 375 -14.44 13.07 16.34
CA ASP A 375 -13.81 12.04 17.15
C ASP A 375 -12.29 12.30 17.28
N PRO A 376 -11.74 12.35 18.50
CA PRO A 376 -10.33 12.66 18.73
C PRO A 376 -9.37 11.56 18.27
N GLU A 377 -9.85 10.32 18.17
CA GLU A 377 -9.06 9.20 17.68
C GLU A 377 -9.12 9.11 16.16
N LEU A 378 -10.23 9.48 15.50
CA LEU A 378 -10.43 9.37 14.04
C LEU A 378 -10.08 10.66 13.28
N GLY A 379 -10.87 11.72 13.46
CA GLY A 379 -10.78 12.98 12.72
C GLY A 379 -11.43 12.98 11.32
N PRO A 380 -11.34 14.11 10.59
CA PRO A 380 -12.05 14.33 9.32
C PRO A 380 -11.62 13.40 8.18
N ASP A 381 -10.41 12.84 8.24
CA ASP A 381 -9.84 11.95 7.23
C ASP A 381 -10.52 10.57 7.17
N PHE A 382 -11.26 10.21 8.23
CA PHE A 382 -11.99 8.94 8.38
C PHE A 382 -13.45 9.05 7.96
N ARG A 383 -13.92 10.22 7.53
CA ARG A 383 -15.31 10.36 7.07
C ARG A 383 -15.61 9.39 5.93
N ILE A 384 -16.84 8.90 5.90
CA ILE A 384 -17.32 7.97 4.90
C ILE A 384 -17.60 8.74 3.61
N GLY A 385 -17.04 8.29 2.50
CA GLY A 385 -17.27 8.86 1.18
C GLY A 385 -18.62 8.51 0.55
N HIS A 386 -18.96 9.18 -0.55
CA HIS A 386 -20.23 9.01 -1.27
C HIS A 386 -20.23 7.87 -2.30
N SER A 387 -19.08 7.25 -2.59
CA SER A 387 -18.94 6.24 -3.67
C SER A 387 -19.85 5.03 -3.51
N TYR A 388 -20.15 4.63 -2.27
CA TYR A 388 -21.09 3.56 -1.95
C TYR A 388 -22.47 3.78 -2.60
N PHE A 389 -22.85 5.05 -2.81
CA PHE A 389 -24.17 5.44 -3.26
C PHE A 389 -24.22 5.82 -4.74
N CYS A 390 -23.11 5.74 -5.46
CA CYS A 390 -23.02 6.18 -6.86
C CYS A 390 -23.56 5.14 -7.88
N GLN A 391 -24.02 3.98 -7.41
CA GLN A 391 -24.63 2.93 -8.24
C GLN A 391 -25.99 2.53 -7.67
N PRO A 392 -27.01 3.40 -7.76
CA PRO A 392 -28.35 3.07 -7.30
C PRO A 392 -29.01 1.99 -8.19
N PRO A 393 -30.02 1.26 -7.67
CA PRO A 393 -30.73 0.26 -8.43
C PRO A 393 -31.55 0.89 -9.55
N THR A 394 -31.73 0.17 -10.65
CA THR A 394 -32.53 0.62 -11.80
C THR A 394 -34.03 0.71 -11.49
N LYS A 395 -34.52 -0.06 -10.51
CA LYS A 395 -35.92 -0.04 -10.08
C LYS A 395 -36.08 0.77 -8.78
N PRO A 396 -36.92 1.82 -8.77
CA PRO A 396 -37.15 2.64 -7.56
C PRO A 396 -37.64 1.83 -6.35
N ALA A 397 -38.39 0.75 -6.57
CA ALA A 397 -38.90 -0.12 -5.50
C ALA A 397 -37.78 -0.85 -4.73
N GLU A 398 -36.61 -1.02 -5.32
CA GLU A 398 -35.45 -1.69 -4.71
C GLU A 398 -34.58 -0.72 -3.89
N ALA A 399 -34.82 0.59 -3.98
CA ALA A 399 -33.98 1.63 -3.38
C ALA A 399 -33.89 1.55 -1.85
N GLU A 400 -34.99 1.21 -1.16
CA GLU A 400 -35.00 1.05 0.29
C GLU A 400 -34.13 -0.13 0.74
N GLN A 401 -34.24 -1.26 0.03
CA GLN A 401 -33.44 -2.44 0.30
C GLN A 401 -31.96 -2.18 -0.02
N TRP A 402 -31.68 -1.54 -1.15
CA TRP A 402 -30.33 -1.13 -1.55
C TRP A 402 -29.63 -0.28 -0.48
N LEU A 403 -30.29 0.79 -0.01
CA LEU A 403 -29.73 1.63 1.05
C LEU A 403 -29.50 0.81 2.32
N THR A 404 -30.47 -0.04 2.70
CA THR A 404 -30.35 -0.88 3.90
C THR A 404 -29.15 -1.83 3.81
N LEU A 405 -28.94 -2.49 2.66
CA LEU A 405 -27.82 -3.41 2.46
C LEU A 405 -26.47 -2.69 2.55
N ILE A 406 -26.32 -1.51 1.93
CA ILE A 406 -25.08 -0.72 2.04
C ILE A 406 -24.81 -0.36 3.51
N LEU A 407 -25.84 0.10 4.23
CA LEU A 407 -25.68 0.48 5.64
C LEU A 407 -25.33 -0.72 6.53
N GLU A 408 -25.93 -1.88 6.30
CA GLU A 408 -25.75 -3.09 7.12
C GLU A 408 -24.46 -3.86 6.80
N GLN A 409 -24.08 -3.95 5.53
CA GLN A 409 -23.04 -4.86 5.05
C GLN A 409 -21.71 -4.17 4.79
N GLU A 410 -21.72 -2.86 4.52
CA GLU A 410 -20.51 -2.12 4.16
C GLU A 410 -20.16 -1.09 5.24
N ILE A 411 -21.11 -0.22 5.60
CA ILE A 411 -20.83 0.87 6.53
C ILE A 411 -20.84 0.41 7.98
N ALA A 412 -21.85 -0.36 8.42
CA ALA A 412 -21.92 -0.79 9.81
C ALA A 412 -20.66 -1.58 10.23
N PRO A 413 -20.16 -2.58 9.48
CA PRO A 413 -18.94 -3.30 9.85
C PRO A 413 -17.71 -2.38 9.96
N LEU A 414 -17.58 -1.40 9.06
CA LEU A 414 -16.50 -0.40 9.11
C LEU A 414 -16.46 0.38 10.43
N LEU A 415 -17.62 0.59 11.08
CA LEU A 415 -17.68 1.27 12.37
C LEU A 415 -17.06 0.45 13.51
N ASP A 416 -16.99 -0.88 13.39
CA ASP A 416 -16.25 -1.71 14.35
C ASP A 416 -14.75 -1.48 14.21
N ASP A 417 -14.25 -1.32 12.98
CA ASP A 417 -12.83 -1.04 12.74
C ASP A 417 -12.46 0.37 13.21
N TYR A 418 -13.34 1.35 13.02
CA TYR A 418 -13.12 2.73 13.44
C TYR A 418 -13.08 2.85 14.97
N TRP A 419 -13.99 2.16 15.67
CA TRP A 419 -14.07 2.19 17.13
C TRP A 419 -13.73 0.82 17.73
N LEU A 420 -12.62 0.22 17.28
CA LEU A 420 -12.17 -1.11 17.70
C LEU A 420 -12.03 -1.24 19.22
N ASP A 421 -11.47 -0.21 19.86
CA ASP A 421 -11.28 -0.14 21.31
C ASP A 421 -12.53 0.40 22.06
N GLN A 422 -13.57 0.81 21.33
CA GLN A 422 -14.81 1.39 21.87
C GLN A 422 -16.09 0.72 21.31
N PRO A 423 -16.29 -0.60 21.52
CA PRO A 423 -17.37 -1.36 20.88
C PRO A 423 -18.79 -0.87 21.25
N ALA A 424 -18.97 -0.29 22.44
CA ALA A 424 -20.24 0.32 22.83
C ALA A 424 -20.58 1.56 21.99
N LYS A 425 -19.57 2.35 21.62
CA LYS A 425 -19.69 3.52 20.75
C LYS A 425 -20.02 3.08 19.32
N ALA A 426 -19.29 2.09 18.79
CA ALA A 426 -19.60 1.47 17.50
C ALA A 426 -21.06 0.99 17.43
N LEU A 427 -21.50 0.23 18.44
CA LEU A 427 -22.87 -0.28 18.50
C LEU A 427 -23.92 0.84 18.57
N ALA A 428 -23.66 1.91 19.30
CA ALA A 428 -24.57 3.06 19.38
C ALA A 428 -24.73 3.74 18.02
N HIS A 429 -23.63 4.00 17.31
CA HIS A 429 -23.67 4.58 15.96
C HIS A 429 -24.35 3.65 14.95
N LYS A 430 -24.09 2.34 15.00
CA LYS A 430 -24.78 1.34 14.18
C LYS A 430 -26.29 1.35 14.39
N LYS A 431 -26.75 1.34 15.65
CA LYS A 431 -28.19 1.41 15.96
C LYS A 431 -28.83 2.69 15.43
N LYS A 432 -28.13 3.81 15.50
CA LYS A 432 -28.59 5.09 14.94
C LYS A 432 -28.65 5.04 13.41
N LEU A 433 -27.64 4.46 12.78
CA LEU A 433 -27.52 4.32 11.32
C LEU A 433 -28.65 3.46 10.73
N LEU A 434 -28.95 2.32 11.37
CA LEU A 434 -29.91 1.32 10.90
C LEU A 434 -31.37 1.58 11.31
N ARG A 435 -31.63 2.69 12.00
CA ARG A 435 -33.00 3.05 12.41
C ARG A 435 -33.82 3.47 11.18
N LYS A 436 -34.84 2.67 10.88
CA LYS A 436 -35.83 2.91 9.80
C LYS A 436 -36.51 4.26 9.92
#